data_AF-A0A2V6YFT0-F1
#
_entry.id   AF-A0A2V6YFT0-F1
#
_cell.length_a   1.000
_cell.length_b   1.000
_cell.length_c   1.000
_cell.angle_alpha   90.00
_cell.angle_beta   90.00
_cell.angle_gamma   90.00
#
_symmetry.space_group_name_H-M   'P 1'
#
loop_
_entity.id
_entity.type
_entity.pdbx_description
1 polymer ?
#
loop_
_entity_poly.entity_id
_entity_poly.type
_entity_poly.pdbx_seq_one_letter_code
_entity_poly.pdbx_strand_id
1 'polypeptide(L)'
;MTKAPLVVTALFILTGCTTTANLKATPLKEQSAAQIDSDRKRCAEWSKKTAARLAGFAACLIAAGYETTPEVGSTSQTVRLTRASTAIEPTRVLLDVLDCDGQAQREAERDLGMISRWIKENLVYWRTNIDKRRQVFVDCLRPRGYELGKT
;
A
#
# COMPACT_ATOMS: atom_id res chain seq x y z
N MET A 1 -41.78 -30.54 32.17
CA MET A 1 -40.69 -29.54 32.35
C MET A 1 -39.40 -30.35 32.28
N THR A 2 -38.42 -30.17 31.40
CA THR A 2 -38.01 -29.04 30.54
C THR A 2 -37.19 -29.65 29.40
N LYS A 3 -37.54 -29.33 28.14
CA LYS A 3 -36.73 -29.60 26.95
C LYS A 3 -35.70 -28.46 26.84
N ALA A 4 -34.41 -28.76 26.83
CA ALA A 4 -33.38 -27.78 26.49
C ALA A 4 -32.90 -28.07 25.06
N PRO A 5 -33.22 -27.23 24.06
CA PRO A 5 -32.56 -27.34 22.76
C PRO A 5 -31.16 -26.72 22.86
N LEU A 6 -30.19 -27.47 22.32
CA LEU A 6 -28.84 -27.03 22.00
C LEU A 6 -28.89 -25.69 21.23
N VAL A 7 -28.54 -24.61 21.91
CA VAL A 7 -28.26 -23.33 21.28
C VAL A 7 -26.91 -23.51 20.57
N VAL A 8 -26.99 -23.65 19.25
CA VAL A 8 -25.86 -23.60 18.34
C VAL A 8 -25.21 -22.23 18.52
N THR A 9 -24.14 -22.19 19.30
CA THR A 9 -23.25 -21.03 19.38
C THR A 9 -22.61 -20.89 18.00
N ALA A 10 -23.23 -20.06 17.15
CA ALA A 10 -22.63 -19.59 15.92
C ALA A 10 -21.31 -18.91 16.29
N LEU A 11 -20.23 -19.67 16.15
CA LEU A 11 -18.87 -19.20 16.20
C LEU A 11 -18.75 -18.17 15.08
N PHE A 12 -18.96 -16.89 15.40
CA PHE A 12 -18.49 -15.79 14.56
C PHE A 12 -16.97 -15.89 14.58
N ILE A 13 -16.43 -16.67 13.64
CA ILE A 13 -15.01 -16.65 13.31
C ILE A 13 -14.74 -15.25 12.77
N LEU A 14 -14.35 -14.36 13.67
CA LEU A 14 -13.69 -13.09 13.39
C LEU A 14 -12.41 -13.43 12.63
N THR A 15 -12.55 -13.67 11.34
CA THR A 15 -11.44 -13.80 10.41
C THR A 15 -10.81 -12.41 10.23
N GLY A 16 -9.94 -12.04 11.17
CA GLY A 16 -8.88 -11.05 10.98
C GLY A 16 -9.24 -9.78 10.21
N CYS A 17 -10.26 -9.03 10.64
CA CYS A 17 -10.43 -7.64 10.24
C CYS A 17 -9.54 -6.78 11.14
N THR A 18 -8.38 -6.29 10.69
CA THR A 18 -7.72 -5.04 11.18
C THR A 18 -6.29 -4.83 10.65
N THR A 19 -6.04 -4.90 9.34
CA THR A 19 -4.79 -4.30 8.81
C THR A 19 -5.05 -3.29 7.70
N THR A 20 -6.05 -3.51 6.84
CA THR A 20 -6.40 -2.58 5.75
C THR A 20 -7.45 -1.52 6.13
N ALA A 21 -8.17 -1.71 7.24
CA ALA A 21 -9.24 -0.81 7.68
C ALA A 21 -8.74 0.60 8.04
N ASN A 22 -7.48 0.72 8.45
CA ASN A 22 -6.85 1.99 8.84
C ASN A 22 -6.19 2.73 7.67
N LEU A 23 -6.17 2.16 6.47
CA LEU A 23 -5.59 2.84 5.32
C LEU A 23 -6.49 3.98 4.87
N LYS A 24 -5.98 5.20 5.03
CA LYS A 24 -6.61 6.42 4.54
C LYS A 24 -6.51 6.43 3.01
N ALA A 25 -7.68 6.54 2.38
CA ALA A 25 -7.80 6.64 0.93
C ALA A 25 -8.73 7.80 0.62
N THR A 26 -8.23 8.75 -0.17
CA THR A 26 -8.99 9.92 -0.59
C THR A 26 -9.62 9.61 -1.95
N PRO A 27 -10.96 9.62 -2.06
CA PRO A 27 -11.65 9.50 -3.33
C PRO A 27 -11.21 10.62 -4.30
N LEU A 28 -10.87 10.29 -5.55
CA LEU A 28 -10.51 11.29 -6.56
C LEU A 28 -11.66 11.64 -7.51
N LYS A 29 -12.81 10.97 -7.35
CA LYS A 29 -14.04 11.19 -8.10
C LYS A 29 -15.19 11.46 -7.12
N GLU A 30 -16.37 11.77 -7.65
CA GLU A 30 -17.62 11.84 -6.88
C GLU A 30 -18.11 10.42 -6.48
N GLN A 31 -17.23 9.63 -5.86
CA GLN A 31 -17.56 8.30 -5.36
C GLN A 31 -18.51 8.44 -4.16
N SER A 32 -19.65 7.77 -4.22
CA SER A 32 -20.60 7.75 -3.10
C SER A 32 -20.07 6.90 -1.95
N ALA A 33 -20.58 7.11 -0.73
CA ALA A 33 -20.19 6.31 0.43
C ALA A 33 -20.38 4.79 0.20
N ALA A 34 -21.43 4.40 -0.53
CA ALA A 34 -21.69 3.00 -0.89
C ALA A 34 -20.65 2.46 -1.90
N GLN A 35 -20.22 3.28 -2.86
CA GLN A 35 -19.16 2.90 -3.79
C GLN A 35 -17.81 2.73 -3.07
N ILE A 36 -17.50 3.62 -2.13
CA ILE A 36 -16.29 3.52 -1.32
C ILE A 36 -16.27 2.22 -0.52
N ASP A 37 -17.36 1.87 0.16
CA ASP A 37 -17.45 0.61 0.92
C ASP A 37 -17.32 -0.63 0.02
N SER A 38 -17.99 -0.61 -1.14
CA SER A 38 -17.90 -1.68 -2.14
C SER A 38 -16.48 -1.86 -2.67
N ASP A 39 -15.80 -0.76 -3.03
CA ASP A 39 -14.43 -0.77 -3.52
C ASP A 39 -13.47 -1.29 -2.46
N ARG A 40 -13.61 -0.86 -1.20
CA ARG A 40 -12.79 -1.35 -0.08
C ARG A 40 -12.99 -2.84 0.15
N LYS A 41 -14.23 -3.35 0.13
CA LYS A 41 -14.50 -4.80 0.25
C LYS A 41 -13.88 -5.59 -0.90
N ARG A 42 -14.05 -5.12 -2.14
CA ARG A 42 -13.46 -5.74 -3.34
C ARG A 42 -11.94 -5.79 -3.22
N CYS A 43 -11.31 -4.69 -2.82
CA CYS A 43 -9.85 -4.62 -2.68
C CYS A 43 -9.33 -5.45 -1.50
N ALA A 44 -10.09 -5.58 -0.40
CA ALA A 44 -9.73 -6.45 0.71
C ALA A 44 -9.72 -7.94 0.30
N GLU A 45 -10.70 -8.39 -0.48
CA GLU A 45 -10.70 -9.77 -0.99
C GLU A 45 -9.61 -10.01 -2.02
N TRP A 46 -9.37 -9.04 -2.92
CA TRP A 46 -8.31 -9.14 -3.91
C TRP A 46 -6.92 -9.24 -3.24
N SER A 47 -6.65 -8.39 -2.24
CA SER A 47 -5.33 -8.32 -1.61
C SER A 47 -4.95 -9.57 -0.82
N LYS A 48 -5.91 -10.36 -0.34
CA LYS A 48 -5.65 -11.67 0.30
C LYS A 48 -4.91 -12.64 -0.61
N LYS A 49 -5.05 -12.49 -1.94
CA LYS A 49 -4.37 -13.31 -2.96
C LYS A 49 -2.94 -12.82 -3.27
N THR A 50 -2.53 -11.70 -2.69
CA THR A 50 -1.20 -11.10 -2.92
C THR A 50 -0.25 -11.43 -1.78
N ALA A 51 1.03 -11.61 -2.09
CA ALA A 51 2.07 -11.83 -1.06
C ALA A 51 2.25 -10.59 -0.16
N ALA A 52 2.02 -9.39 -0.69
CA ALA A 52 2.08 -8.12 0.04
C ALA A 52 0.67 -7.57 0.27
N ARG A 53 -0.05 -8.08 1.28
CA ARG A 53 -1.48 -7.76 1.49
C ARG A 53 -1.81 -6.27 1.64
N LEU A 54 -0.98 -5.51 2.37
CA LEU A 54 -1.21 -4.07 2.55
C LEU A 54 -0.97 -3.30 1.25
N ALA A 55 0.17 -3.55 0.59
CA ALA A 55 0.49 -2.95 -0.69
C ALA A 55 -0.51 -3.35 -1.79
N GLY A 56 -0.98 -4.59 -1.78
CA GLY A 56 -2.01 -5.07 -2.69
C GLY A 56 -3.34 -4.35 -2.46
N PHE A 57 -3.74 -4.14 -1.21
CA PHE A 57 -4.94 -3.39 -0.90
C PHE A 57 -4.85 -1.94 -1.40
N ALA A 58 -3.74 -1.25 -1.12
CA ALA A 58 -3.50 0.11 -1.58
C ALA A 58 -3.42 0.19 -3.11
N ALA A 59 -2.73 -0.75 -3.78
CA ALA A 59 -2.65 -0.81 -5.24
C ALA A 59 -4.02 -0.97 -5.90
N CYS A 60 -4.90 -1.79 -5.32
CA CYS A 60 -6.27 -1.93 -5.79
C CYS A 60 -7.09 -0.64 -5.62
N LEU A 61 -6.92 0.09 -4.51
CA LEU A 61 -7.55 1.39 -4.32
C LEU A 61 -7.01 2.44 -5.31
N ILE A 62 -5.69 2.49 -5.53
CA ILE A 62 -5.08 3.38 -6.52
C ILE A 62 -5.64 3.10 -7.92
N ALA A 63 -5.72 1.83 -8.32
CA ALA A 63 -6.35 1.39 -9.57
C ALA A 63 -7.83 1.78 -9.66
N ALA A 64 -8.56 1.76 -8.54
CA ALA A 64 -9.95 2.20 -8.45
C ALA A 64 -10.13 3.73 -8.46
N GLY A 65 -9.04 4.51 -8.55
CA GLY A 65 -9.08 5.96 -8.59
C GLY A 65 -9.13 6.61 -7.21
N TYR A 66 -8.38 6.06 -6.26
CA TYR A 66 -8.16 6.67 -4.95
C TYR A 66 -6.72 7.15 -4.84
N GLU A 67 -6.51 8.18 -4.04
CA GLU A 67 -5.20 8.61 -3.57
C GLU A 67 -4.93 7.95 -2.21
N THR A 68 -3.89 7.13 -2.11
CA THR A 68 -3.56 6.42 -0.88
C THR A 68 -2.07 6.06 -0.83
N THR A 69 -1.63 5.59 0.32
CA THR A 69 -0.24 5.23 0.58
C THR A 69 -0.03 3.74 0.29
N PRO A 70 0.96 3.33 -0.54
CA PRO A 70 1.16 1.93 -0.93
C PRO A 70 1.69 0.99 0.16
N GLU A 71 1.99 1.47 1.37
CA GLU A 71 2.48 0.67 2.51
C GLU A 71 3.66 -0.26 2.19
N VAL A 72 4.60 0.24 1.40
CA VAL A 72 5.90 -0.40 1.13
C VAL A 72 7.01 0.22 1.98
N GLY A 73 8.08 -0.55 2.19
CA GLY A 73 9.13 -0.25 3.16
C GLY A 73 9.92 1.03 2.86
N SER A 74 9.94 1.50 1.61
CA SER A 74 10.81 2.58 1.15
C SER A 74 10.13 3.94 1.13
N THR A 75 9.61 4.42 2.26
CA THR A 75 9.01 5.76 2.39
C THR A 75 7.73 5.92 1.56
N SER A 76 6.79 5.03 1.85
CA SER A 76 5.37 5.12 1.58
C SER A 76 4.85 6.57 1.52
N GLN A 77 4.78 7.11 0.31
CA GLN A 77 4.13 8.38 0.01
C GLN A 77 2.74 8.12 -0.50
N THR A 78 1.84 9.05 -0.24
CA THR A 78 0.52 9.02 -0.83
C THR A 78 0.66 9.23 -2.34
N VAL A 79 0.10 8.32 -3.12
CA VAL A 79 0.19 8.33 -4.59
C VAL A 79 -1.20 8.18 -5.21
N ARG A 80 -1.31 8.62 -6.46
CA ARG A 80 -2.46 8.41 -7.34
C ARG A 80 -2.02 8.21 -8.78
N LEU A 81 -2.88 7.65 -9.61
CA LEU A 81 -2.65 7.60 -11.06
C LEU A 81 -2.97 8.96 -11.69
N THR A 82 -2.07 9.46 -12.55
CA THR A 82 -2.22 10.72 -13.30
C THR A 82 -3.42 10.68 -14.24
N ARG A 83 -3.72 9.50 -14.80
CA ARG A 83 -4.91 9.28 -15.62
C ARG A 83 -5.86 8.38 -14.86
N ALA A 84 -7.13 8.75 -14.85
CA ALA A 84 -8.23 7.90 -14.40
C ALA A 84 -8.39 6.74 -15.38
N SER A 85 -7.47 5.78 -15.38
CA SER A 85 -7.57 4.63 -16.25
C SER A 85 -8.64 3.70 -15.71
N THR A 86 -9.73 3.59 -16.46
CA THR A 86 -10.78 2.59 -16.24
C THR A 86 -10.30 1.16 -16.54
N ALA A 87 -9.02 0.97 -16.90
CA ALA A 87 -8.44 -0.30 -17.34
C ALA A 87 -7.08 -0.64 -16.68
N ILE A 88 -6.60 0.13 -15.69
CA ILE A 88 -5.38 -0.27 -14.99
C ILE A 88 -5.73 -1.40 -14.01
N GLU A 89 -5.24 -2.59 -14.30
CA GLU A 89 -5.37 -3.74 -13.41
C GLU A 89 -4.62 -3.49 -12.09
N PRO A 90 -5.22 -3.79 -10.92
CA PRO A 90 -4.55 -3.72 -9.62
C PRO A 90 -3.20 -4.43 -9.57
N THR A 91 -3.03 -5.50 -10.35
CA THR A 91 -1.78 -6.23 -10.52
C THR A 91 -0.67 -5.35 -11.07
N ARG A 92 -0.95 -4.52 -12.08
CA ARG A 92 0.05 -3.62 -12.67
C ARG A 92 0.51 -2.59 -11.65
N VAL A 93 -0.44 -1.99 -10.91
CA VAL A 93 -0.10 -1.02 -9.85
C VAL A 93 0.74 -1.66 -8.76
N LEU A 94 0.40 -2.89 -8.35
CA LEU A 94 1.17 -3.61 -7.34
C LEU A 94 2.59 -3.90 -7.83
N LEU A 95 2.77 -4.35 -9.07
CA LEU A 95 4.08 -4.61 -9.65
C LEU A 95 4.92 -3.33 -9.77
N ASP A 96 4.33 -2.23 -10.22
CA ASP A 96 5.03 -0.94 -10.33
C ASP A 96 5.51 -0.44 -8.96
N VAL A 97 4.64 -0.52 -7.95
CA VAL A 97 4.98 -0.14 -6.57
C VAL A 97 6.10 -1.02 -6.01
N LEU A 98 6.03 -2.35 -6.16
CA LEU A 98 7.03 -3.27 -5.61
C LEU A 98 8.37 -3.17 -6.33
N ASP A 99 8.38 -2.97 -7.65
CA ASP A 99 9.61 -2.80 -8.42
C ASP A 99 10.31 -1.49 -8.04
N CYS A 100 9.57 -0.38 -7.93
CA CYS A 100 10.13 0.89 -7.50
C CYS A 100 10.62 0.86 -6.04
N ASP A 101 9.94 0.14 -5.15
CA ASP A 101 10.40 -0.10 -3.78
C ASP A 101 11.72 -0.88 -3.77
N GLY A 102 11.81 -1.95 -4.56
CA GLY A 102 13.04 -2.73 -4.70
C GLY A 102 14.20 -1.94 -5.29
N GLN A 103 13.95 -1.04 -6.25
CA GLN A 103 14.96 -0.14 -6.79
C GLN A 103 15.46 0.85 -5.72
N ALA A 104 14.53 1.47 -4.99
CA ALA A 104 14.86 2.38 -3.89
C ALA A 104 15.70 1.71 -2.79
N GLN A 105 15.37 0.46 -2.42
CA GLN A 105 16.15 -0.31 -1.45
C GLN A 105 17.56 -0.57 -1.96
N ARG A 106 17.71 -1.13 -3.17
CA ARG A 106 19.02 -1.46 -3.75
C ARG A 106 19.91 -0.23 -3.87
N GLU A 107 19.37 0.90 -4.30
CA GLU A 107 20.14 2.12 -4.56
C GLU A 107 20.55 2.85 -3.27
N ALA A 108 19.75 2.70 -2.21
CA ALA A 108 20.07 3.21 -0.89
C ALA A 108 20.98 2.27 -0.09
N GLU A 109 21.02 0.99 -0.43
CA GLU A 109 21.91 -0.02 0.17
C GLU A 109 23.24 -0.16 -0.59
N ARG A 110 23.30 0.27 -1.86
CA ARG A 110 24.53 0.31 -2.67
C ARG A 110 25.67 1.08 -1.98
N ASP A 111 25.34 2.17 -1.31
CA ASP A 111 26.32 3.00 -0.59
C ASP A 111 26.75 2.39 0.76
N LEU A 112 26.00 1.41 1.29
CA LEU A 112 26.33 0.71 2.54
C LEU A 112 27.48 -0.29 2.38
N GLY A 113 27.76 -0.74 1.15
CA GLY A 113 28.79 -1.73 0.83
C GLY A 113 30.22 -1.30 1.21
N MET A 114 30.50 0.01 1.32
CA MET A 114 31.80 0.53 1.76
C MET A 114 31.85 0.95 3.25
N ILE A 115 30.72 1.08 3.94
CA ILE A 115 30.62 1.85 5.20
C ILE A 115 29.76 1.10 6.26
N SER A 116 29.62 -0.23 6.14
CA SER A 116 28.68 -1.01 6.96
C SER A 116 28.93 -0.99 8.48
N ARG A 117 30.12 -0.61 8.94
CA ARG A 117 30.45 -0.57 10.39
C ARG A 117 30.26 0.79 11.06
N TRP A 118 30.33 1.91 10.33
CA TRP A 118 30.26 3.27 10.89
C TRP A 118 28.83 3.84 10.90
N ILE A 119 27.95 3.29 10.07
CA ILE A 119 26.61 3.81 9.78
C ILE A 119 25.59 3.55 10.91
N LYS A 120 25.80 2.50 11.72
CA LYS A 120 24.91 2.21 12.85
C LYS A 120 24.97 3.28 13.95
N GLU A 121 26.02 4.09 13.98
CA GLU A 121 26.28 5.08 15.04
C GLU A 121 25.81 6.50 14.69
N ASN A 122 25.51 6.80 13.42
CA ASN A 122 25.17 8.17 12.99
C ASN A 122 23.70 8.32 12.54
N LEU A 123 22.87 8.89 13.42
CA LEU A 123 21.47 9.27 13.18
C LEU A 123 21.26 10.14 11.91
N VAL A 124 22.27 10.89 11.49
CA VAL A 124 22.23 11.75 10.29
C VAL A 124 22.22 10.92 9.01
N TYR A 125 23.02 9.85 8.95
CA TYR A 125 23.10 8.97 7.78
C TYR A 125 21.77 8.23 7.54
N TRP A 126 21.09 7.83 8.61
CA TRP A 126 19.78 7.18 8.56
C TRP A 126 18.71 8.08 7.92
N ARG A 127 18.67 9.37 8.27
CA ARG A 127 17.74 10.34 7.66
C ARG A 127 18.01 10.57 6.17
N THR A 128 19.28 10.76 5.79
CA THR A 128 19.65 10.90 4.36
C THR A 128 19.32 9.65 3.53
N ASN A 129 19.37 8.46 4.14
CA ASN A 129 19.01 7.21 3.46
C ASN A 129 17.49 7.16 3.18
N ILE A 130 16.67 7.59 4.13
CA ILE A 130 15.21 7.71 3.98
C ILE A 130 14.85 8.67 2.85
N ASP A 131 15.44 9.87 2.82
CA ASP A 131 15.15 10.86 1.77
C ASP A 131 15.61 10.38 0.38
N LYS A 132 16.75 9.70 0.30
CA LYS A 132 17.21 9.08 -0.95
C LYS A 132 16.28 7.97 -1.43
N ARG A 133 15.87 7.06 -0.55
CA ARG A 133 14.87 6.01 -0.85
C ARG A 133 13.57 6.63 -1.37
N ARG A 134 13.14 7.71 -0.74
CA ARG A 134 11.96 8.49 -1.13
C ARG A 134 12.08 9.04 -2.53
N GLN A 135 13.19 9.69 -2.82
CA GLN A 135 13.43 10.30 -4.12
C GLN A 135 13.47 9.24 -5.24
N VAL A 136 14.22 8.15 -5.05
CA VAL A 136 14.32 7.06 -6.04
C VAL A 136 12.96 6.42 -6.30
N PHE A 137 12.18 6.16 -5.24
CA PHE A 137 10.84 5.61 -5.36
C PHE A 137 9.92 6.51 -6.22
N VAL A 138 9.95 7.82 -5.96
CA VAL A 138 9.17 8.80 -6.72
C VAL A 138 9.60 8.89 -8.17
N ASP A 139 10.90 8.98 -8.40
CA ASP A 139 11.46 9.17 -9.74
C ASP A 139 11.24 7.90 -10.60
N CYS A 140 11.09 6.74 -9.96
CA CYS A 140 10.66 5.51 -10.61
C CYS A 140 9.16 5.49 -10.97
N LEU A 141 8.29 6.01 -10.10
CA LEU A 141 6.83 6.02 -10.31
C LEU A 141 6.35 7.10 -11.27
N ARG A 142 6.91 8.32 -11.21
CA ARG A 142 6.47 9.47 -12.03
C ARG A 142 6.39 9.15 -13.54
N PRO A 143 7.42 8.57 -14.20
CA PRO A 143 7.34 8.23 -15.63
C PRO A 143 6.31 7.13 -15.94
N ARG A 144 5.87 6.35 -14.93
CA ARG A 144 4.84 5.31 -15.07
C ARG A 144 3.42 5.84 -14.98
N GLY A 145 3.24 7.16 -14.84
CA GLY A 145 1.93 7.81 -14.81
C GLY A 145 1.33 7.92 -13.40
N TYR A 146 2.18 8.15 -12.41
CA TYR A 146 1.77 8.42 -11.03
C TYR A 146 2.05 9.88 -10.64
N GLU A 147 1.13 10.45 -9.87
CA GLU A 147 1.30 11.70 -9.15
C GLU A 147 1.37 11.44 -7.65
N LEU A 148 2.10 12.31 -6.96
CA LEU A 148 2.17 12.29 -5.50
C LEU A 148 1.05 13.15 -4.94
N GLY A 149 0.38 12.63 -3.91
CA GLY A 149 -0.56 13.41 -3.10
C GLY A 149 0.16 14.56 -2.40
N LYS A 150 -0.56 15.66 -2.17
CA LYS A 150 -0.01 16.75 -1.34
C LYS A 150 0.12 16.22 0.10
N THR A 151 1.32 16.35 0.66
CA THR A 151 1.61 15.99 2.06
C THR A 151 0.86 16.93 3.00
#